data_AF-A0A286UFQ1-F1
#
_entry.id   AF-A0A286UFQ1-F1
#
_cell.length_a   1.000
_cell.length_b   1.000
_cell.length_c   1.000
_cell.angle_alpha   90.00
_cell.angle_beta   90.00
_cell.angle_gamma   90.00
#
_symmetry.space_group_name_H-M   'P 1'
#
loop_
_entity.id
_entity.type
_entity.pdbx_description
1 polymer ?
#
loop_
_entity_poly.entity_id
_entity_poly.type
_entity_poly.pdbx_seq_one_letter_code
_entity_poly.pdbx_strand_id
1 'polypeptide(L)'
;MSGNPGSVAPPVPPPVPPLGPPPGLSPVPSPGPQQNPQVYVKEISINKPLIFTGATNRARKWLADVRAYLMLNQAVYNDDEKRILFALSYMQSTDYNAGLSEAEK
;
A
#
# COMPACT_ATOMS: atom_id res chain seq x y z
N MET A 1 33.67 58.62 -9.30
CA MET A 1 32.42 58.50 -8.51
C MET A 1 31.27 58.69 -9.50
N SER A 2 30.56 57.61 -9.86
CA SER A 2 29.18 57.29 -9.40
C SER A 2 28.13 58.19 -10.12
N GLY A 3 27.15 57.72 -10.88
CA GLY A 3 26.57 56.38 -10.93
C GLY A 3 25.64 56.14 -12.14
N ASN A 4 24.96 55.01 -12.05
CA ASN A 4 24.33 54.15 -13.06
C ASN A 4 23.01 54.71 -13.65
N PRO A 5 22.67 54.47 -14.94
CA PRO A 5 21.32 54.67 -15.47
C PRO A 5 20.37 53.53 -15.05
N GLY A 6 19.19 53.88 -14.56
CA GLY A 6 18.15 52.94 -14.10
C GLY A 6 17.33 52.33 -15.24
N SER A 7 17.22 51.00 -15.21
CA SER A 7 16.24 50.07 -15.80
C SER A 7 15.33 50.54 -16.94
N VAL A 8 15.58 50.03 -18.14
CA VAL A 8 14.55 49.80 -19.16
C VAL A 8 14.11 48.34 -19.06
N ALA A 9 12.82 48.09 -18.80
CA ALA A 9 12.24 46.75 -18.77
C ALA A 9 12.35 46.07 -20.15
N PRO A 10 12.53 44.73 -20.23
CA PRO A 10 12.59 44.04 -21.51
C PRO A 10 11.22 44.10 -22.23
N PRO A 11 11.19 44.18 -23.57
CA PRO A 11 9.95 44.19 -24.32
C PRO A 11 9.25 42.83 -24.23
N VAL A 12 7.93 42.84 -24.01
CA VAL A 12 7.08 41.65 -24.03
C VAL A 12 7.03 41.09 -25.47
N PRO A 13 7.16 39.77 -25.70
CA PRO A 13 7.01 39.20 -27.03
C PRO A 13 5.56 39.37 -27.55
N PRO A 14 5.37 39.51 -28.87
CA PRO A 14 4.04 39.71 -29.45
C PRO A 14 3.13 38.48 -29.25
N PRO A 15 1.79 38.65 -29.32
CA PRO A 15 0.86 37.53 -29.22
C PRO A 15 1.03 36.59 -30.41
N VAL A 16 1.20 35.29 -30.14
CA VAL A 16 1.25 34.26 -31.19
C VAL A 16 -0.17 34.05 -31.73
N PRO A 17 -0.42 34.11 -33.05
CA PRO A 17 -1.73 33.77 -33.61
C PRO A 17 -2.03 32.27 -33.43
N PRO A 18 -3.30 31.86 -33.32
CA PRO A 18 -3.64 30.44 -33.18
C PRO A 18 -3.23 29.70 -34.45
N LEU A 19 -2.28 28.76 -34.33
CA LEU A 19 -1.96 27.81 -35.40
C LEU A 19 -3.24 27.05 -35.76
N GLY A 20 -3.62 27.08 -37.04
CA GLY A 20 -4.73 26.27 -37.56
C GLY A 20 -4.53 24.77 -37.30
N PRO A 21 -5.59 23.95 -37.44
CA PRO A 21 -5.50 22.53 -37.13
C PRO A 21 -4.51 21.81 -38.06
N PRO A 22 -3.65 20.91 -37.54
CA PRO A 22 -2.71 20.18 -38.36
C PRO A 22 -3.44 19.20 -39.30
N PRO A 23 -2.93 18.96 -40.52
CA PRO A 23 -3.52 17.98 -41.43
C PRO A 23 -3.29 16.57 -40.89
N GLY A 24 -4.38 15.85 -40.65
CA GLY A 24 -4.43 14.38 -40.62
C GLY A 24 -3.40 13.69 -39.73
N LEU A 25 -3.55 13.82 -38.41
CA LEU A 25 -2.92 12.87 -37.48
C LEU A 25 -3.99 11.86 -37.06
N SER A 26 -3.68 10.58 -37.24
CA SER A 26 -4.42 9.42 -36.74
C SER A 26 -4.96 9.69 -35.32
N PRO A 27 -6.15 9.18 -34.94
CA PRO A 27 -6.74 9.49 -33.65
C PRO A 27 -5.74 9.11 -32.55
N VAL A 28 -5.23 10.12 -31.85
CA VAL A 28 -4.47 9.93 -30.64
C VAL A 28 -5.35 9.09 -29.70
N PRO A 29 -4.91 7.94 -29.20
CA PRO A 29 -5.66 7.25 -28.17
C PRO A 29 -5.72 8.22 -26.99
N SER A 30 -6.94 8.63 -26.61
CA SER A 30 -7.16 9.40 -25.40
C SER A 30 -6.37 8.73 -24.26
N PRO A 31 -5.71 9.49 -23.38
CA PRO A 31 -5.32 8.95 -22.09
C PRO A 31 -6.63 8.53 -21.42
N GLY A 32 -6.97 7.25 -21.54
CA GLY A 32 -7.95 6.62 -20.65
C GLY A 32 -7.50 6.89 -19.22
N PRO A 33 -8.43 6.83 -18.24
CA PRO A 33 -8.14 7.22 -16.86
C PRO A 33 -6.77 6.70 -16.47
N GLN A 34 -5.82 7.60 -16.28
CA GLN A 34 -4.46 7.25 -15.89
C GLN A 34 -4.63 6.31 -14.70
N GLN A 35 -4.36 5.03 -14.91
CA GLN A 35 -4.24 4.11 -13.80
C GLN A 35 -3.02 4.62 -13.05
N ASN A 36 -3.29 5.40 -12.01
CA ASN A 36 -2.33 5.79 -11.00
C ASN A 36 -1.47 4.54 -10.76
N PRO A 37 -0.13 4.60 -10.84
CA PRO A 37 0.69 3.41 -10.62
C PRO A 37 0.29 2.84 -9.26
N GLN A 38 -0.49 1.77 -9.27
CA GLN A 38 -0.90 1.08 -8.08
C GLN A 38 0.40 0.50 -7.55
N VAL A 39 0.98 1.18 -6.56
CA VAL A 39 2.22 0.73 -5.91
C VAL A 39 1.87 -0.58 -5.24
N TYR A 40 2.11 -1.68 -5.95
CA TYR A 40 1.89 -3.02 -5.44
C TYR A 40 2.97 -3.30 -4.41
N VAL A 41 2.62 -3.09 -3.15
CA VAL A 41 3.50 -3.44 -2.04
C VAL A 41 3.44 -4.96 -1.86
N LYS A 42 4.58 -5.62 -2.07
CA LYS A 42 4.72 -7.07 -1.92
C LYS A 42 5.01 -7.45 -0.47
N GLU A 43 4.32 -8.48 0.02
CA GLU A 43 4.58 -9.08 1.33
C GLU A 43 5.90 -9.87 1.35
N ILE A 44 6.69 -9.66 2.39
CA ILE A 44 7.89 -10.41 2.75
C ILE A 44 7.47 -11.59 3.63
N SER A 45 7.40 -12.78 3.02
CA SER A 45 6.99 -14.04 3.67
C SER A 45 8.15 -14.78 4.34
N ILE A 46 8.84 -14.15 5.30
CA ILE A 46 9.92 -14.78 6.08
C ILE A 46 9.45 -15.01 7.51
N ASN A 47 9.76 -16.19 8.09
CA ASN A 47 9.42 -16.54 9.49
C ASN A 47 7.95 -16.27 9.83
N LYS A 48 7.03 -16.81 9.03
CA LYS A 48 5.59 -16.69 9.30
C LYS A 48 5.25 -17.24 10.70
N PRO A 49 4.34 -16.58 11.44
CA PRO A 49 3.89 -17.08 12.72
C PRO A 49 3.34 -18.51 12.60
N LEU A 50 3.56 -19.33 13.62
CA LEU A 50 2.89 -20.63 13.73
C LEU A 50 1.41 -20.43 14.06
N ILE A 51 0.59 -21.45 13.79
CA ILE A 51 -0.80 -21.47 14.25
C ILE A 51 -0.83 -21.46 15.79
N PHE A 52 -1.65 -20.58 16.35
CA PHE A 52 -1.90 -20.48 17.78
C PHE A 52 -3.10 -21.33 18.18
N THR A 53 -2.84 -22.33 19.01
CA THR A 53 -3.84 -23.30 19.49
C THR A 53 -4.46 -22.93 20.84
N GLY A 54 -4.26 -21.70 21.34
CA GLY A 54 -4.74 -21.29 22.66
C GLY A 54 -3.81 -21.61 23.84
N ALA A 55 -2.65 -22.23 23.60
CA ALA A 55 -1.72 -22.59 24.67
C ALA A 55 -1.06 -21.37 25.34
N THR A 56 -1.40 -21.09 26.60
CA THR A 56 -0.97 -19.90 27.36
C THR A 56 0.55 -19.76 27.48
N ASN A 57 1.27 -20.88 27.62
CA ASN A 57 2.73 -20.89 27.70
C ASN A 57 3.42 -20.44 26.40
N ARG A 58 2.74 -20.54 25.25
CA ARG A 58 3.25 -20.11 23.94
C ARG A 58 2.71 -18.76 23.50
N ALA A 59 1.68 -18.23 24.16
CA ALA A 59 1.00 -16.99 23.78
C ALA A 59 1.96 -15.79 23.66
N ARG A 60 2.86 -15.60 24.65
CA ARG A 60 3.83 -14.50 24.62
C ARG A 60 4.79 -14.59 23.44
N LYS A 61 5.32 -15.78 23.19
CA LYS A 61 6.24 -16.01 22.07
C LYS A 61 5.52 -15.80 20.73
N TRP A 62 4.31 -16.35 20.60
CA TRP A 62 3.50 -16.21 19.40
C TRP A 62 3.19 -14.74 19.10
N LEU A 63 2.80 -13.94 20.10
CA LEU A 63 2.58 -12.51 19.94
C LEU A 63 3.83 -11.76 19.48
N ALA A 64 5.01 -12.13 19.99
CA ALA A 64 6.27 -11.54 19.55
C ALA A 64 6.56 -11.88 18.07
N ASP A 65 6.32 -13.12 17.66
CA ASP A 65 6.51 -13.57 16.28
C ASP A 65 5.53 -12.84 15.32
N VAL A 66 4.25 -12.70 15.69
CA VAL A 66 3.25 -11.91 14.94
C VAL A 66 3.67 -10.45 14.84
N ARG A 67 4.09 -9.84 15.95
CA ARG A 67 4.54 -8.43 15.96
C ARG A 67 5.73 -8.21 15.02
N ALA A 68 6.73 -9.09 15.07
CA ALA A 68 7.90 -8.99 14.20
C ALA A 68 7.50 -9.09 12.72
N TYR A 69 6.59 -10.01 12.39
CA TYR A 69 6.08 -10.18 11.02
C TYR A 69 5.34 -8.93 10.52
N LEU A 70 4.47 -8.35 11.35
CA LEU A 70 3.72 -7.14 11.00
C LEU A 70 4.63 -5.92 10.87
N MET A 71 5.67 -5.80 11.70
CA MET A 71 6.68 -4.73 11.58
C MET A 71 7.46 -4.83 10.26
N LEU A 72 7.85 -6.05 9.85
CA LEU A 72 8.52 -6.28 8.58
C LEU A 72 7.62 -5.96 7.37
N ASN A 73 6.32 -6.20 7.52
CA ASN A 73 5.32 -6.04 6.46
C ASN A 73 4.43 -4.80 6.66
N GLN A 74 4.93 -3.74 7.32
CA GLN A 74 4.10 -2.58 7.67
C GLN A 74 3.45 -1.91 6.46
N ALA A 75 4.11 -1.98 5.30
CA ALA A 75 3.61 -1.37 4.07
C ALA A 75 2.44 -2.17 3.45
N VAL A 76 2.30 -3.46 3.82
CA VAL A 76 1.17 -4.33 3.43
C VAL A 76 0.07 -4.28 4.51
N TYR A 77 0.46 -4.41 5.78
CA TYR A 77 -0.44 -4.33 6.94
C TYR A 77 -0.36 -2.92 7.57
N ASN A 78 -0.81 -1.94 6.78
CA ASN A 78 -0.65 -0.52 7.08
C ASN A 78 -1.72 0.06 8.01
N ASP A 79 -2.80 -0.68 8.28
CA ASP A 79 -3.84 -0.32 9.23
C ASP A 79 -4.05 -1.46 10.26
N ASP A 80 -4.74 -1.13 11.34
CA ASP A 80 -4.96 -2.07 12.43
C ASP A 80 -5.94 -3.19 12.05
N GLU A 81 -6.89 -2.93 11.16
CA GLU A 81 -7.84 -3.94 10.68
C GLU A 81 -7.13 -5.09 9.97
N LYS A 82 -6.22 -4.79 9.04
CA LYS A 82 -5.40 -5.79 8.34
C LYS A 82 -4.50 -6.56 9.30
N ARG A 83 -3.94 -5.88 10.31
CA ARG A 83 -3.10 -6.51 11.34
C ARG A 83 -3.90 -7.47 12.22
N ILE A 84 -5.10 -7.06 12.63
CA ILE A 84 -6.02 -7.87 13.44
C ILE A 84 -6.47 -9.08 12.63
N LEU A 85 -6.94 -8.89 11.39
CA LEU A 85 -7.36 -9.98 10.51
C LEU A 85 -6.23 -10.99 10.27
N PHE A 86 -4.99 -10.50 10.07
CA PHE A 86 -3.82 -11.35 9.97
C PHE A 86 -3.58 -12.15 11.26
N ALA A 87 -3.60 -11.51 12.43
CA ALA A 87 -3.38 -12.23 13.70
C ALA A 87 -4.47 -13.30 13.91
N LEU A 88 -5.74 -12.97 13.63
CA LEU A 88 -6.88 -13.89 13.73
C LEU A 88 -6.78 -15.07 12.76
N SER A 89 -6.26 -14.88 11.54
CA SER A 89 -6.12 -15.97 10.57
C SER A 89 -5.16 -17.08 11.02
N TYR A 90 -4.29 -16.80 11.99
CA TYR A 90 -3.37 -17.77 12.59
C TYR A 90 -3.89 -18.32 13.92
N MET A 91 -5.07 -17.91 14.40
CA MET A 91 -5.70 -18.50 15.57
C MET A 91 -6.60 -19.66 15.14
N GLN A 92 -6.31 -20.85 15.65
CA GLN A 92 -7.16 -22.03 15.46
C GLN A 92 -7.44 -22.63 16.82
N SER A 93 -8.69 -22.54 17.29
CA SER A 93 -9.05 -23.22 18.53
C SER A 93 -9.21 -24.72 18.26
N THR A 94 -8.63 -25.54 19.14
CA THR A 94 -8.72 -26.99 19.09
C THR A 94 -10.06 -27.50 19.63
N ASP A 95 -10.83 -26.60 20.21
CA ASP A 95 -12.00 -26.85 21.04
C ASP A 95 -13.30 -26.94 20.24
N TYR A 96 -13.30 -26.55 18.95
CA TYR A 96 -14.46 -26.71 18.07
C TYR A 96 -14.82 -28.17 17.75
N ASN A 97 -13.91 -29.15 17.96
CA ASN A 97 -14.16 -30.57 17.68
C ASN A 97 -14.20 -31.47 18.94
N ALA A 98 -13.96 -30.94 20.13
CA ALA A 98 -14.01 -31.74 21.35
C ALA A 98 -15.45 -32.10 21.78
N GLY A 99 -16.44 -31.30 21.38
CA GLY A 99 -17.85 -31.48 21.80
C GLY A 99 -18.71 -32.39 20.92
N LEU A 100 -18.22 -32.85 19.75
CA LEU A 100 -18.98 -33.71 18.84
C LEU A 100 -18.62 -35.20 18.95
N SER A 101 -17.55 -35.54 19.68
CA SER A 101 -17.06 -36.91 19.81
C SER A 101 -17.58 -37.65 21.06
N GLU A 102 -18.12 -36.94 22.05
CA GLU A 102 -18.68 -37.57 23.27
C GLU A 102 -20.18 -37.88 23.18
N ALA A 103 -20.84 -37.56 22.06
CA ALA A 103 -22.27 -37.83 21.85
C ALA A 103 -22.57 -39.10 21.03
N GLU A 104 -21.56 -39.75 20.45
CA GLU A 104 -21.70 -41.03 19.74
C GLU A 104 -20.65 -42.04 20.20
N LYS A 105 -20.93 -42.74 21.30
CA LYS A 105 -20.84 -44.21 21.48
C LYS A 105 -20.37 -44.67 22.87
#